data_AF-A0A937SVI2-F1
#
_entry.id   AF-A0A937SVI2-F1
#
_cell.length_a   1.000
_cell.length_b   1.000
_cell.length_c   1.000
_cell.angle_alpha   90.00
_cell.angle_beta   90.00
_cell.angle_gamma   90.00
#
_symmetry.space_group_name_H-M   'P 1'
#
loop_
_entity.id
_entity.type
_entity.pdbx_description
1 polymer ?
#
loop_
_entity_poly.entity_id
_entity_poly.type
_entity_poly.pdbx_seq_one_letter_code
_entity_poly.pdbx_strand_id
1 'polypeptide(L)'
;MKPVICFIDDSGFEHDLVKYEISPSAPDLEFVQAYTFAEAKNLLAAKTPSLFLLDLWGQDEDVVDPYLTPMDELKKKTADFPTIGQVYGGLDSFQGDINNEFLKRLFAIVDCWRKLFEDVCGRIGQNSRYGLFNLRQTRLHYPQIPAVFYTRKSLINDAAAMFKAGADGLFIKPTGYNDDETRRLTREYAPRLLNDLRKIMSPDVYPSHVL
;
A
#
# COMPACT_ATOMS: atom_id res chain seq x y z
N MET A 1 14.56 26.49 2.87
CA MET A 1 13.41 25.87 3.58
C MET A 1 13.58 24.36 3.51
N LYS A 2 13.16 23.61 4.54
CA LYS A 2 13.20 22.14 4.50
C LYS A 2 12.20 21.63 3.45
N PRO A 3 12.56 20.65 2.61
CA PRO A 3 11.58 19.97 1.77
C PRO A 3 10.47 19.35 2.63
N VAL A 4 9.22 19.51 2.20
CA VAL A 4 8.05 19.02 2.94
C VAL A 4 7.55 17.74 2.29
N ILE A 5 7.46 16.67 3.06
CA ILE A 5 6.73 15.45 2.68
C ILE A 5 5.35 15.54 3.33
N CYS A 6 4.31 15.50 2.50
CA CYS A 6 2.93 15.42 2.97
C CYS A 6 2.50 13.95 3.00
N PHE A 7 2.38 13.40 4.21
CA PHE A 7 1.92 12.03 4.45
C PHE A 7 0.41 12.00 4.69
N ILE A 8 -0.31 11.16 3.95
CA ILE A 8 -1.75 10.99 4.07
C ILE A 8 -2.09 9.52 4.30
N ASP A 9 -2.68 9.22 5.46
CA ASP A 9 -3.01 7.88 5.92
C ASP A 9 -4.15 7.96 6.95
N ASP A 10 -5.11 7.04 6.91
CA ASP A 10 -6.26 7.07 7.83
C ASP A 10 -5.98 6.40 9.19
N SER A 11 -4.79 5.82 9.37
CA SER A 11 -4.40 5.07 10.57
C SER A 11 -3.51 5.87 11.52
N GLY A 12 -4.01 6.15 12.73
CA GLY A 12 -3.21 6.79 13.79
C GLY A 12 -1.92 6.04 14.14
N PHE A 13 -1.89 4.71 13.98
CA PHE A 13 -0.68 3.91 14.17
C PHE A 13 0.41 4.25 13.12
N GLU A 14 0.02 4.45 11.86
CA GLU A 14 0.96 4.81 10.80
C GLU A 14 1.50 6.24 10.97
N HIS A 15 0.66 7.17 11.48
CA HIS A 15 1.11 8.50 11.90
C HIS A 15 2.17 8.44 13.00
N ASP A 16 1.99 7.57 13.99
CA ASP A 16 2.99 7.33 15.04
C ASP A 16 4.29 6.75 14.47
N LEU A 17 4.22 5.82 13.51
CA LEU A 17 5.40 5.27 12.85
C LEU A 17 6.19 6.35 12.10
N VAL A 18 5.50 7.21 11.35
CA VAL A 18 6.16 8.33 10.66
C VAL A 18 6.80 9.29 11.66
N LYS A 19 6.08 9.65 12.72
CA LYS A 19 6.55 10.61 13.72
C LYS A 19 7.74 10.10 14.54
N TYR A 20 7.69 8.85 14.98
CA TYR A 20 8.63 8.30 15.98
C TYR A 20 9.72 7.41 15.39
N GLU A 21 9.49 6.80 14.22
CA GLU A 21 10.43 5.84 13.62
C GLU A 21 11.08 6.35 12.33
N ILE A 22 10.36 7.14 11.52
CA ILE A 22 10.86 7.64 10.23
C ILE A 22 11.46 9.04 10.36
N SER A 23 10.66 10.02 10.78
CA SER A 23 11.03 11.44 10.83
C SER A 23 12.30 11.74 11.62
N PRO A 24 12.61 11.08 12.76
CA PRO A 24 13.84 11.35 13.51
C PRO A 24 15.13 11.07 12.73
N SER A 25 15.07 10.21 11.70
CA SER A 25 16.21 9.90 10.83
C SER A 25 16.39 10.86 9.64
N ALA A 26 15.49 11.85 9.49
CA ALA A 26 15.55 12.87 8.44
C ALA A 26 15.31 14.29 9.01
N PRO A 27 16.22 14.83 9.84
CA PRO A 27 16.09 16.17 10.40
C PRO A 27 16.13 17.28 9.34
N ASP A 28 16.58 16.97 8.12
CA ASP A 28 16.58 17.84 6.95
C ASP A 28 15.20 17.99 6.29
N LEU A 29 14.25 17.11 6.58
CA LEU A 29 12.90 17.10 6.02
C LEU A 29 11.86 17.60 7.04
N GLU A 30 10.74 18.08 6.54
CA GLU A 30 9.54 18.36 7.34
C GLU A 30 8.43 17.37 6.94
N PHE A 31 7.79 16.72 7.92
CA PHE A 31 6.65 15.83 7.69
C PHE A 31 5.36 16.54 8.10
N VAL A 32 4.50 16.81 7.13
CA VAL A 32 3.11 17.21 7.37
C VAL A 32 2.25 15.96 7.26
N GLN A 33 1.56 15.61 8.33
CA GLN A 33 0.78 14.38 8.41
C GLN A 33 -0.71 14.71 8.50
N ALA A 34 -1.55 14.05 7.70
CA ALA A 34 -2.99 14.26 7.65
C ALA A 34 -3.74 12.93 7.43
N TYR A 35 -5.01 12.88 7.82
CA TYR A 35 -5.88 11.72 7.60
C TYR A 35 -6.62 11.78 6.26
N THR A 36 -6.76 12.99 5.69
CA THR A 36 -7.43 13.22 4.42
C THR A 36 -6.70 14.26 3.59
N PHE A 37 -6.97 14.29 2.28
CA PHE A 37 -6.48 15.37 1.43
C PHE A 37 -6.96 16.77 1.85
N ALA A 38 -8.23 16.88 2.30
CA ALA A 38 -8.78 18.16 2.75
C ALA A 38 -8.03 18.71 3.97
N GLU A 39 -7.72 17.84 4.93
CA GLU A 39 -6.88 18.18 6.08
C GLU A 39 -5.45 18.53 5.65
N ALA A 40 -4.84 17.73 4.77
CA ALA A 40 -3.51 17.99 4.23
C ALA A 40 -3.40 19.39 3.62
N LYS A 41 -4.39 19.79 2.82
CA LYS A 41 -4.45 21.12 2.20
C LYS A 41 -4.51 22.24 3.25
N ASN A 42 -5.26 22.05 4.32
CA ASN A 42 -5.34 23.03 5.41
C ASN A 42 -4.02 23.13 6.18
N LEU A 43 -3.37 21.99 6.47
CA LEU A 43 -2.10 21.93 7.20
C LEU A 43 -0.92 22.48 6.39
N LEU A 44 -0.92 22.23 5.08
CA LEU A 44 0.08 22.81 4.17
C LEU A 44 -0.09 24.33 4.07
N ALA A 45 -1.32 24.85 4.19
CA ALA A 45 -1.64 26.27 4.07
C ALA A 45 -1.03 26.87 2.78
N ALA A 46 -0.07 27.80 2.92
CA ALA A 46 0.64 28.41 1.78
C ALA A 46 1.90 27.64 1.34
N LYS A 47 2.29 26.57 2.04
CA LYS A 47 3.44 25.74 1.69
C LYS A 47 3.12 24.86 0.48
N THR A 48 4.10 24.70 -0.41
CA THR A 48 4.05 23.70 -1.48
C THR A 48 4.87 22.49 -1.03
N PRO A 49 4.28 21.28 -0.92
CA PRO A 49 5.04 20.09 -0.58
C PRO A 49 5.99 19.70 -1.71
N SER A 50 7.09 19.06 -1.34
CA SER A 50 8.05 18.49 -2.30
C SER A 50 7.60 17.10 -2.76
N LEU A 51 6.79 16.39 -1.98
CA LEU A 51 6.23 15.08 -2.31
C LEU A 51 4.98 14.79 -1.48
N PHE A 52 4.02 14.06 -2.08
CA PHE A 52 2.93 13.40 -1.38
C PHE A 52 3.24 11.91 -1.19
N LEU A 53 3.14 11.44 0.05
CA LEU A 53 3.30 10.04 0.45
C LEU A 53 1.93 9.54 0.90
N LEU A 54 1.25 8.77 0.06
CA LEU A 54 -0.16 8.40 0.24
C LEU A 54 -0.28 6.94 0.69
N ASP A 55 -1.15 6.61 1.64
CA ASP A 55 -1.63 5.22 1.74
C ASP A 55 -2.56 4.92 0.56
N LEU A 56 -2.50 3.68 0.08
CA LEU A 56 -3.32 3.18 -1.00
C LEU A 56 -4.69 2.74 -0.48
N TRP A 57 -4.71 2.05 0.66
CA TRP A 57 -5.92 1.50 1.25
C TRP A 57 -6.33 2.32 2.46
N GLY A 58 -7.63 2.55 2.61
CA GLY A 58 -8.20 3.22 3.76
C GLY A 58 -9.71 3.08 3.77
N GLN A 59 -10.36 3.77 4.70
CA GLN A 59 -11.81 3.79 4.86
C GLN A 59 -12.48 4.40 3.64
N ASP A 60 -13.43 3.66 3.09
CA ASP A 60 -14.35 4.06 2.03
C ASP A 60 -15.70 4.38 2.67
N GLU A 61 -16.04 5.67 2.66
CA GLU A 61 -17.29 6.19 3.23
C GLU A 61 -18.53 5.79 2.40
N ASP A 62 -18.34 5.36 1.15
CA ASP A 62 -19.43 4.94 0.27
C ASP A 62 -19.90 3.50 0.56
N VAL A 63 -19.21 2.76 1.43
CA VAL A 63 -19.62 1.40 1.83
C VAL A 63 -20.74 1.47 2.88
N VAL A 64 -21.92 1.03 2.47
CA VAL A 64 -23.12 0.96 3.33
C VAL A 64 -23.07 -0.28 4.22
N ASP A 65 -23.40 -0.10 5.51
CA ASP A 65 -23.48 -1.13 6.54
C ASP A 65 -22.22 -2.03 6.64
N PRO A 66 -21.03 -1.45 6.90
CA PRO A 66 -19.80 -2.22 7.00
C PRO A 66 -19.87 -3.21 8.17
N TYR A 67 -19.42 -4.44 7.95
CA TYR A 67 -19.45 -5.47 8.98
C TYR A 67 -18.23 -6.39 8.94
N LEU A 68 -17.80 -6.81 10.13
CA LEU A 68 -16.76 -7.82 10.27
C LEU A 68 -17.32 -9.17 9.81
N THR A 69 -16.68 -9.77 8.81
CA THR A 69 -17.10 -11.08 8.29
C THR A 69 -17.07 -12.14 9.41
N PRO A 70 -18.20 -12.78 9.74
CA PRO A 70 -18.25 -13.79 10.79
C PRO A 70 -17.38 -15.01 10.48
N MET A 71 -16.87 -15.67 11.52
CA MET A 71 -16.01 -16.85 11.39
C MET A 71 -16.67 -17.98 10.57
N ASP A 72 -17.95 -18.25 10.77
CA ASP A 72 -18.64 -19.33 10.05
C ASP A 72 -18.77 -19.03 8.55
N GLU A 73 -18.90 -17.75 8.19
CA GLU A 73 -18.89 -17.33 6.80
C GLU A 73 -17.49 -17.50 6.18
N LEU A 74 -16.43 -17.13 6.91
CA LEU A 74 -15.05 -17.37 6.47
C LEU A 74 -14.79 -18.86 6.25
N LYS A 75 -15.17 -19.72 7.21
CA LYS A 75 -15.02 -21.18 7.09
C LYS A 75 -15.76 -21.74 5.88
N LYS A 76 -16.97 -21.25 5.62
CA LYS A 76 -17.75 -21.67 4.46
C LYS A 76 -17.05 -21.27 3.14
N LYS A 77 -16.53 -20.05 3.05
CA LYS A 77 -15.80 -19.58 1.86
C LYS A 77 -14.50 -20.36 1.63
N THR A 78 -13.76 -20.68 2.69
CA THR A 78 -12.46 -21.37 2.57
C THR A 78 -12.59 -22.88 2.38
N ALA A 79 -13.75 -23.48 2.68
CA ALA A 79 -13.97 -24.92 2.52
C ALA A 79 -13.79 -25.40 1.06
N ASP A 80 -14.08 -24.52 0.09
CA ASP A 80 -13.98 -24.83 -1.34
C ASP A 80 -12.61 -24.47 -1.95
N PHE A 81 -11.65 -24.00 -1.14
CA PHE A 81 -10.33 -23.62 -1.66
C PHE A 81 -9.54 -24.85 -2.11
N PRO A 82 -8.74 -24.73 -3.18
CA PRO A 82 -7.86 -25.82 -3.57
C PRO A 82 -6.89 -26.15 -2.42
N THR A 83 -6.67 -27.44 -2.23
CA THR A 83 -5.80 -27.99 -1.20
C THR A 83 -4.42 -28.31 -1.76
N ILE A 84 -3.42 -28.44 -0.89
CA ILE A 84 -2.09 -28.91 -1.30
C ILE A 84 -2.18 -30.30 -1.96
N GLY A 85 -3.07 -31.18 -1.51
CA GLY A 85 -3.30 -32.47 -2.16
C GLY A 85 -3.74 -32.34 -3.63
N GLN A 86 -4.61 -31.37 -3.94
CA GLN A 86 -5.03 -31.09 -5.32
C GLN A 86 -3.92 -30.47 -6.17
N VAL A 87 -2.96 -29.75 -5.56
CA VAL A 87 -1.77 -29.27 -6.29
C VAL A 87 -0.97 -30.45 -6.82
N TYR A 88 -0.67 -31.44 -5.97
CA TYR A 88 0.16 -32.60 -6.33
C TYR A 88 -0.59 -33.72 -7.08
N GLY A 89 -1.92 -33.77 -6.98
CA GLY A 89 -2.74 -34.84 -7.57
C GLY A 89 -2.47 -35.05 -9.06
N GLY A 90 -1.97 -36.24 -9.42
CA GLY A 90 -1.70 -36.62 -10.81
C GLY A 90 -0.58 -35.83 -11.50
N LEU A 91 0.27 -35.09 -10.77
CA LEU A 91 1.42 -34.42 -11.37
C LEU A 91 2.47 -35.39 -11.91
N ASP A 92 2.63 -36.54 -11.25
CA ASP A 92 3.56 -37.62 -11.62
C ASP A 92 3.29 -38.22 -13.00
N SER A 93 2.04 -38.18 -13.44
CA SER A 93 1.56 -38.73 -14.70
C SER A 93 1.23 -37.66 -15.75
N PHE A 94 1.43 -36.37 -15.42
CA PHE A 94 1.13 -35.25 -16.30
C PHE A 94 2.08 -35.20 -17.51
N GLN A 95 1.53 -35.24 -18.72
CA GLN A 95 2.31 -35.36 -19.97
C GLN A 95 2.83 -34.01 -20.53
N GLY A 96 2.67 -32.91 -19.80
CA GLY A 96 3.05 -31.55 -20.23
C GLY A 96 4.17 -30.94 -19.40
N ASP A 97 4.26 -29.61 -19.40
CA ASP A 97 5.16 -28.88 -18.53
C ASP A 97 4.70 -28.97 -17.06
N ILE A 98 5.30 -29.93 -16.34
CA ILE A 98 5.00 -30.24 -14.94
C ILE A 98 5.23 -29.02 -14.04
N ASN A 99 6.29 -28.23 -14.29
CA ASN A 99 6.61 -27.07 -13.47
C ASN A 99 5.55 -25.99 -13.61
N ASN A 100 5.16 -25.68 -14.85
CA ASN A 100 4.11 -24.71 -15.11
C ASN A 100 2.76 -25.17 -14.55
N GLU A 101 2.44 -26.46 -14.68
CA GLU A 101 1.20 -27.03 -14.14
C GLU A 101 1.17 -26.95 -12.60
N PHE A 102 2.27 -27.32 -11.94
CA PHE A 102 2.42 -27.16 -10.50
C PHE A 102 2.21 -25.70 -10.07
N LEU A 103 2.89 -24.75 -10.73
CA LEU A 103 2.81 -23.33 -10.39
C LEU A 103 1.40 -22.78 -10.60
N LYS A 104 0.69 -23.16 -11.65
CA LYS A 104 -0.72 -22.76 -11.87
C LYS A 104 -1.62 -23.22 -10.72
N ARG A 105 -1.50 -24.49 -10.31
CA ARG A 105 -2.31 -25.06 -9.23
C ARG A 105 -1.99 -24.44 -7.89
N LEU A 106 -0.69 -24.24 -7.60
CA LEU A 106 -0.26 -23.56 -6.38
C LEU A 106 -0.75 -22.11 -6.35
N PHE A 107 -0.65 -21.41 -7.48
CA PHE A 107 -1.14 -20.04 -7.61
C PHE A 107 -2.66 -19.95 -7.41
N ALA A 108 -3.44 -20.94 -7.83
CA ALA A 108 -4.88 -20.97 -7.58
C ALA A 108 -5.22 -20.90 -6.07
N ILE A 109 -4.43 -21.56 -5.20
CA ILE A 109 -4.58 -21.44 -3.74
C ILE A 109 -4.35 -19.99 -3.31
N VAL A 110 -3.25 -19.40 -3.76
CA VAL A 110 -2.88 -18.02 -3.42
C VAL A 110 -3.95 -17.03 -3.90
N ASP A 111 -4.47 -17.21 -5.11
CA ASP A 111 -5.50 -16.36 -5.70
C ASP A 111 -6.82 -16.43 -4.92
N CYS A 112 -7.25 -17.62 -4.46
CA CYS A 112 -8.40 -17.78 -3.59
C CYS A 112 -8.25 -16.98 -2.29
N TRP A 113 -7.08 -17.05 -1.63
CA TRP A 113 -6.80 -16.26 -0.43
C TRP A 113 -6.76 -14.77 -0.70
N ARG A 114 -6.20 -14.34 -1.83
CA ARG A 114 -6.18 -12.93 -2.23
C ARG A 114 -7.58 -12.37 -2.45
N LYS A 115 -8.44 -13.11 -3.16
CA LYS A 115 -9.85 -12.72 -3.37
C LYS A 115 -10.63 -12.66 -2.06
N LEU A 116 -10.42 -13.63 -1.17
CA LEU A 116 -11.05 -13.58 0.16
C LEU A 116 -10.58 -12.38 0.95
N PHE A 117 -9.28 -12.06 0.92
CA PHE A 117 -8.75 -10.87 1.58
C PHE A 117 -9.38 -9.58 1.02
N GLU A 118 -9.47 -9.45 -0.30
CA GLU A 118 -10.13 -8.31 -0.97
C GLU A 118 -11.60 -8.18 -0.55
N ASP A 119 -12.35 -9.29 -0.58
CA ASP A 119 -13.74 -9.36 -0.16
C ASP A 119 -13.94 -8.90 1.29
N VAL A 120 -13.14 -9.42 2.23
CA VAL A 120 -13.33 -9.11 3.66
C VAL A 120 -12.96 -7.67 3.96
N CYS A 121 -11.94 -7.13 3.30
CA CYS A 121 -11.60 -5.72 3.44
C CYS A 121 -12.69 -4.83 2.84
N GLY A 122 -13.21 -5.16 1.66
CA GLY A 122 -14.32 -4.42 1.05
C GLY A 122 -15.56 -4.35 1.94
N ARG A 123 -15.89 -5.43 2.65
CA ARG A 123 -17.04 -5.49 3.57
C ARG A 123 -16.91 -4.64 4.82
N ILE A 124 -15.69 -4.45 5.32
CA ILE A 124 -15.45 -3.53 6.44
C ILE A 124 -15.21 -2.10 5.96
N GLY A 125 -15.40 -1.83 4.67
CA GLY A 125 -15.20 -0.51 4.08
C GLY A 125 -13.73 -0.15 3.89
N GLN A 126 -12.80 -1.09 3.83
CA GLN A 126 -11.40 -0.80 3.50
C GLN A 126 -11.06 -1.21 2.08
N ASN A 127 -10.66 -0.27 1.24
CA ASN A 127 -10.26 -0.55 -0.14
C ASN A 127 -9.37 0.55 -0.74
N SER A 128 -8.93 0.34 -1.99
CA SER A 128 -8.02 1.25 -2.69
C SER A 128 -8.66 2.54 -3.22
N ARG A 129 -9.99 2.72 -3.14
CA ARG A 129 -10.65 3.96 -3.56
C ARG A 129 -10.20 5.16 -2.73
N TYR A 130 -9.91 4.96 -1.44
CA TYR A 130 -9.36 5.98 -0.55
C TYR A 130 -8.07 6.59 -1.13
N GLY A 131 -7.06 5.77 -1.40
CA GLY A 131 -5.78 6.24 -1.92
C GLY A 131 -5.89 6.82 -3.33
N LEU A 132 -6.70 6.19 -4.20
CA LEU A 132 -6.94 6.68 -5.55
C LEU A 132 -7.69 8.03 -5.57
N PHE A 133 -8.59 8.26 -4.62
CA PHE A 133 -9.23 9.56 -4.42
C PHE A 133 -8.18 10.60 -4.02
N ASN A 134 -7.36 10.31 -3.00
CA ASN A 134 -6.31 11.23 -2.57
C ASN A 134 -5.31 11.56 -3.69
N LEU A 135 -4.90 10.58 -4.49
CA LEU A 135 -4.05 10.81 -5.67
C LEU A 135 -4.73 11.74 -6.68
N ARG A 136 -6.01 11.52 -6.98
CA ARG A 136 -6.78 12.39 -7.89
C ARG A 136 -6.81 13.83 -7.39
N GLN A 137 -7.02 14.03 -6.08
CA GLN A 137 -7.01 15.37 -5.48
C GLN A 137 -5.61 16.01 -5.56
N THR A 138 -4.55 15.24 -5.29
CA THR A 138 -3.17 15.70 -5.46
C THR A 138 -2.90 16.13 -6.89
N ARG A 139 -3.33 15.36 -7.89
CA ARG A 139 -3.16 15.72 -9.31
C ARG A 139 -3.93 16.97 -9.71
N LEU A 140 -5.12 17.19 -9.13
CA LEU A 140 -5.94 18.37 -9.40
C LEU A 140 -5.33 19.65 -8.81
N HIS A 141 -4.79 19.59 -7.61
CA HIS A 141 -4.37 20.77 -6.86
C HIS A 141 -2.85 21.02 -6.86
N TYR A 142 -2.04 19.98 -7.08
CA TYR A 142 -0.59 20.00 -7.07
C TYR A 142 -0.02 19.20 -8.27
N PRO A 143 -0.37 19.54 -9.52
CA PRO A 143 -0.12 18.70 -10.70
C PRO A 143 1.37 18.39 -10.97
N GLN A 144 2.29 19.23 -10.51
CA GLN A 144 3.74 19.06 -10.71
C GLN A 144 4.46 18.39 -9.53
N ILE A 145 3.75 18.13 -8.43
CA ILE A 145 4.35 17.54 -7.24
C ILE A 145 4.28 16.02 -7.33
N PRO A 146 5.38 15.28 -7.11
CA PRO A 146 5.34 13.84 -7.13
C PRO A 146 4.44 13.28 -6.03
N ALA A 147 3.70 12.24 -6.35
CA ALA A 147 2.79 11.54 -5.47
C ALA A 147 3.03 10.03 -5.59
N VAL A 148 3.46 9.42 -4.50
CA VAL A 148 3.79 8.00 -4.42
C VAL A 148 2.95 7.32 -3.35
N PHE A 149 2.71 6.02 -3.52
CA PHE A 149 2.02 5.22 -2.52
C PHE A 149 3.00 4.56 -1.55
N TYR A 150 2.62 4.47 -0.28
CA TYR A 150 3.30 3.72 0.77
C TYR A 150 2.28 2.88 1.53
N THR A 151 2.27 1.57 1.33
CA THR A 151 1.16 0.73 1.79
C THR A 151 1.59 -0.66 2.27
N ARG A 152 0.80 -1.28 3.16
CA ARG A 152 0.95 -2.70 3.56
C ARG A 152 0.11 -3.62 2.68
N LYS A 153 -1.05 -3.12 2.26
CA LYS A 153 -2.07 -3.87 1.52
C LYS A 153 -1.91 -3.50 0.06
N SER A 154 -1.36 -4.40 -0.73
CA SER A 154 -1.25 -4.19 -2.17
C SER A 154 -1.48 -5.50 -2.90
N LEU A 155 -2.58 -5.55 -3.63
CA LEU A 155 -2.82 -6.57 -4.64
C LEU A 155 -2.22 -6.08 -5.96
N ILE A 156 -1.83 -7.00 -6.85
CA ILE A 156 -1.23 -6.61 -8.13
C ILE A 156 -2.16 -5.73 -8.99
N ASN A 157 -3.48 -5.93 -8.84
CA ASN A 157 -4.50 -5.12 -9.50
C ASN A 157 -4.53 -3.69 -8.95
N ASP A 158 -4.24 -3.49 -7.67
CA ASP A 158 -4.10 -2.16 -7.10
C ASP A 158 -2.91 -1.45 -7.73
N ALA A 159 -1.74 -2.12 -7.82
CA ALA A 159 -0.56 -1.57 -8.46
C ALA A 159 -0.84 -1.13 -9.91
N ALA A 160 -1.54 -1.96 -10.69
CA ALA A 160 -1.97 -1.58 -12.03
C ALA A 160 -2.91 -0.36 -12.03
N ALA A 161 -3.87 -0.31 -11.11
CA ALA A 161 -4.81 0.81 -10.99
C ALA A 161 -4.11 2.13 -10.60
N MET A 162 -3.20 2.11 -9.62
CA MET A 162 -2.49 3.31 -9.19
C MET A 162 -1.54 3.87 -10.26
N PHE A 163 -0.79 3.02 -10.97
CA PHE A 163 0.08 3.50 -12.05
C PHE A 163 -0.74 4.03 -13.22
N LYS A 164 -1.88 3.40 -13.55
CA LYS A 164 -2.82 3.92 -14.54
C LYS A 164 -3.42 5.28 -14.11
N ALA A 165 -3.57 5.51 -12.81
CA ALA A 165 -4.02 6.79 -12.25
C ALA A 165 -2.90 7.86 -12.16
N GLY A 166 -1.66 7.52 -12.55
CA GLY A 166 -0.54 8.45 -12.60
C GLY A 166 0.20 8.61 -11.27
N ALA A 167 0.32 7.56 -10.47
CA ALA A 167 1.24 7.53 -9.33
C ALA A 167 2.71 7.48 -9.81
N ASP A 168 3.61 8.15 -9.09
CA ASP A 168 5.05 8.22 -9.44
C ASP A 168 5.88 7.10 -8.80
N GLY A 169 5.27 6.25 -7.97
CA GLY A 169 5.98 5.19 -7.28
C GLY A 169 5.12 4.42 -6.27
N LEU A 170 5.63 3.25 -5.87
CA LEU A 170 5.04 2.38 -4.85
C LEU A 170 6.13 1.91 -3.88
N PHE A 171 5.86 2.08 -2.59
CA PHE A 171 6.67 1.59 -1.49
C PHE A 171 5.82 0.66 -0.63
N ILE A 172 6.44 -0.42 -0.14
CA ILE A 172 5.77 -1.39 0.74
C ILE A 172 6.20 -1.11 2.19
N LYS A 173 5.20 -0.90 3.05
CA LYS A 173 5.37 -0.73 4.50
C LYS A 173 5.91 -2.04 5.11
N PRO A 174 7.00 -2.00 5.89
CA PRO A 174 7.48 -3.19 6.61
C PRO A 174 6.43 -3.69 7.60
N THR A 175 6.12 -4.99 7.57
CA THR A 175 5.09 -5.61 8.43
C THR A 175 5.69 -6.69 9.31
N GLY A 176 5.56 -6.51 10.62
CA GLY A 176 5.92 -7.51 11.62
C GLY A 176 4.71 -8.34 12.07
N TYR A 177 4.96 -9.37 12.88
CA TYR A 177 3.92 -10.18 13.50
C TYR A 177 3.16 -9.44 14.62
N ASN A 178 3.70 -8.32 15.09
CA ASN A 178 3.05 -7.42 16.06
C ASN A 178 3.53 -5.96 15.90
N ASP A 179 2.99 -5.06 16.72
CA ASP A 179 3.27 -3.62 16.67
C ASP A 179 4.74 -3.28 16.99
N ASP A 180 5.33 -3.92 17.99
CA ASP A 180 6.73 -3.68 18.39
C ASP A 180 7.71 -4.06 17.28
N GLU A 181 7.49 -5.23 16.66
CA GLU A 181 8.29 -5.65 15.52
C GLU A 181 8.05 -4.73 14.33
N THR A 182 6.81 -4.31 14.09
CA THR A 182 6.49 -3.35 13.04
C THR A 182 7.21 -2.02 13.23
N ARG A 183 7.29 -1.51 14.47
CA ARG A 183 8.09 -0.32 14.80
C ARG A 183 9.57 -0.54 14.51
N ARG A 184 10.14 -1.66 14.96
CA ARG A 184 11.54 -2.03 14.70
C ARG A 184 11.85 -2.08 13.21
N LEU A 185 11.06 -2.82 12.44
CA LEU A 185 11.22 -2.97 10.99
C LEU A 185 11.04 -1.64 10.26
N THR A 186 10.11 -0.79 10.70
CA THR A 186 9.92 0.54 10.13
C THR A 186 11.14 1.42 10.35
N ARG A 187 11.71 1.43 11.57
CA ARG A 187 12.92 2.17 11.90
C ARG A 187 14.13 1.71 11.07
N GLU A 188 14.27 0.39 10.88
CA GLU A 188 15.33 -0.19 10.07
C GLU A 188 15.19 0.15 8.58
N TYR A 189 13.95 0.22 8.08
CA TYR A 189 13.67 0.55 6.68
C TYR A 189 13.72 2.05 6.38
N ALA A 190 13.48 2.92 7.38
CA ALA A 190 13.37 4.36 7.21
C ALA A 190 14.53 5.00 6.41
N PRO A 191 15.83 4.69 6.64
CA PRO A 191 16.91 5.30 5.87
C PRO A 191 16.82 5.00 4.38
N ARG A 192 16.39 3.79 4.00
CA ARG A 192 16.20 3.39 2.60
C ARG A 192 15.03 4.13 1.98
N LEU A 193 13.87 4.13 2.64
CA LEU A 193 12.69 4.85 2.21
C LEU A 193 13.02 6.33 1.94
N LEU A 194 13.65 7.00 2.90
CA LEU A 194 14.00 8.41 2.81
C LEU A 194 14.97 8.71 1.66
N ASN A 195 15.94 7.84 1.41
CA ASN A 195 16.85 7.99 0.28
C ASN A 195 16.10 7.91 -1.06
N ASP A 196 15.18 6.97 -1.19
CA ASP A 196 14.41 6.79 -2.42
C ASP A 196 13.41 7.95 -2.63
N LEU A 197 12.76 8.43 -1.56
CA LEU A 197 11.92 9.64 -1.62
C LEU A 197 12.71 10.88 -2.04
N ARG A 198 13.95 11.06 -1.55
CA ARG A 198 14.82 12.18 -1.97
C ARG A 198 15.13 12.15 -3.45
N LYS A 199 15.36 10.98 -4.04
CA LYS A 199 15.60 10.85 -5.49
C LYS A 199 14.36 11.29 -6.29
N ILE A 200 13.17 10.91 -5.84
CA ILE A 200 11.91 11.30 -6.50
C ILE A 200 11.67 12.81 -6.40
N MET A 201 12.00 13.44 -5.26
CA MET A 201 11.89 14.89 -5.08
C MET A 201 12.91 15.69 -5.92
N SER A 202 13.96 15.06 -6.44
CA SER A 202 15.06 15.72 -7.17
C SER A 202 15.53 14.86 -8.34
N PRO A 203 14.70 14.70 -9.39
CA PRO A 203 15.00 13.82 -10.52
C PRO A 203 16.25 14.22 -11.31
N ASP A 204 16.65 15.49 -11.26
CA ASP A 204 17.83 16.01 -11.96
C ASP A 204 19.17 15.58 -11.34
N VAL A 205 19.18 15.03 -10.12
CA VAL A 205 20.40 14.58 -9.42
C VAL A 205 20.64 13.08 -9.61
N TYR A 206 19.61 12.31 -9.96
CA TYR A 206 19.68 10.87 -10.13
C TYR A 206 18.87 10.46 -11.37
N PRO A 207 19.48 10.41 -12.57
CA PRO A 207 18.78 9.99 -13.77
C PRO A 207 18.16 8.61 -13.54
N SER A 208 16.86 8.54 -13.80
CA SER A 208 16.02 7.36 -13.74
C SER A 208 16.48 6.32 -14.77
N HIS A 209 17.51 5.58 -14.42
CA HIS A 209 17.75 4.27 -14.99
C HIS A 209 17.31 3.23 -13.97
N VAL A 210 16.32 2.44 -14.39
CA VAL A 210 16.04 1.03 -14.08
C VAL A 210 14.52 0.86 -14.03
N LEU A 211 13.96 0.50 -15.18
CA LEU A 211 12.90 -0.51 -15.27
C LEU A 211 13.59 -1.87 -15.46
#